data_AF-N9WKX7-F1
#
_entry.id   AF-N9WKX7-F1
#
_cell.length_a   1.000
_cell.length_b   1.000
_cell.length_c   1.000
_cell.angle_alpha   90.00
_cell.angle_beta   90.00
_cell.angle_gamma   90.00
#
_symmetry.space_group_name_H-M   'P 1'
#
loop_
_entity.id
_entity.type
_entity.pdbx_description
1 polymer ?
#
loop_
_entity_poly.entity_id
_entity_poly.type
_entity_poly.pdbx_seq_one_letter_code
_entity_poly.pdbx_strand_id
1 'polypeptide(L)'
;MKKTFKLIPFLLILISFSLFGGSVSTLALQYNEVPISEQILVFDNNNTNRLPNNFRKSSDPVDNSTNLNLSGLKELNISGSQQFSKFNLEL
;
A
#
# COMPACT_ATOMS: atom_id res chain seq x y z
N MET A 1 2.73 50.79 -55.12
CA MET A 1 1.85 50.05 -54.19
C MET A 1 2.63 49.71 -52.92
N LYS A 2 2.44 50.46 -51.83
CA LYS A 2 3.05 50.15 -50.53
C LYS A 2 2.14 49.13 -49.83
N LYS A 3 2.59 47.88 -49.71
CA LYS A 3 1.83 46.83 -49.00
C LYS A 3 1.86 47.17 -47.52
N THR A 4 0.77 47.73 -46.99
CA THR A 4 0.59 47.91 -45.55
C THR A 4 0.49 46.53 -44.93
N PHE A 5 1.55 46.12 -44.24
CA PHE A 5 1.59 44.83 -43.55
C PHE A 5 0.43 44.77 -42.56
N LYS A 6 -0.38 43.69 -42.63
CA LYS A 6 -1.53 43.40 -41.76
C LYS A 6 -1.12 43.03 -40.32
N LEU A 7 -0.18 43.78 -39.76
CA LEU A 7 0.40 43.56 -38.43
C LEU A 7 -0.58 43.92 -37.32
N ILE A 8 -1.36 44.99 -37.53
CA ILE A 8 -2.40 45.45 -36.58
C ILE A 8 -3.53 44.41 -36.41
N PRO A 9 -4.17 43.87 -37.48
CA PRO A 9 -5.21 42.86 -37.28
C PRO A 9 -4.66 41.54 -36.73
N PHE A 10 -3.39 41.21 -36.99
CA PHE A 10 -2.74 40.03 -36.39
C PHE A 10 -2.52 40.21 -34.88
N LEU A 11 -2.10 41.39 -34.44
CA LEU A 11 -1.89 41.70 -33.03
C LEU A 11 -3.22 41.67 -32.23
N LEU A 12 -4.31 42.13 -32.84
CA LEU A 12 -5.64 42.12 -32.21
C LEU A 12 -6.17 40.69 -31.97
N ILE A 13 -5.86 39.74 -32.87
CA ILE A 13 -6.22 38.32 -32.72
C ILE A 13 -5.43 37.65 -31.58
N LEU A 14 -4.18 38.05 -31.39
CA LEU A 14 -3.34 37.56 -30.30
C LEU A 14 -3.84 38.06 -28.94
N ILE A 15 -4.25 39.33 -28.87
CA ILE A 15 -4.80 39.92 -27.64
C ILE A 15 -6.14 39.28 -27.28
N SER A 16 -7.02 39.02 -28.26
CA SER A 16 -8.31 38.35 -27.97
C SER A 16 -8.14 36.92 -27.47
N PHE A 17 -7.12 36.19 -27.93
CA PHE A 17 -6.79 34.86 -27.40
C PHE A 17 -6.30 34.91 -25.94
N SER A 18 -5.55 35.94 -25.56
CA SER A 18 -5.06 36.12 -24.19
C SER A 18 -6.14 36.48 -23.17
N LEU A 19 -7.21 37.15 -23.62
CA LEU A 19 -8.32 37.56 -22.76
C LEU A 19 -9.38 36.47 -22.57
N PHE A 20 -9.48 35.49 -23.48
CA PHE A 20 -10.47 34.42 -23.41
C PHE A 20 -9.94 33.09 -22.84
N GLY A 21 -8.62 32.93 -22.73
CA GLY A 21 -7.98 31.69 -22.24
C GLY A 21 -7.99 31.52 -20.71
N GLY A 22 -8.50 32.50 -19.96
CA GLY A 22 -8.36 32.57 -18.50
C GLY A 22 -9.57 32.07 -17.71
N SER A 23 -10.13 30.89 -18.03
CA SER A 23 -10.97 30.12 -17.09
C SER A 23 -11.37 28.76 -17.68
N VAL A 24 -10.38 27.94 -18.02
CA VAL A 24 -10.61 26.49 -17.93
C VAL A 24 -10.52 26.19 -16.45
N SER A 25 -11.67 26.19 -15.77
CA SER A 25 -11.79 25.69 -14.41
C SER A 25 -11.24 24.28 -14.40
N THR A 26 -10.03 24.12 -13.87
CA THR A 26 -9.51 22.83 -13.45
C THR A 26 -10.39 22.39 -12.28
N LEU A 27 -11.56 21.82 -12.59
CA LEU A 27 -12.17 20.78 -11.79
C LEU A 27 -11.22 19.59 -11.87
N ALA A 28 -10.02 19.76 -11.31
CA ALA A 28 -9.16 18.66 -10.97
C ALA A 28 -10.02 17.80 -10.05
N LEU A 29 -10.32 16.60 -10.53
CA LEU A 29 -11.00 15.56 -9.80
C LEU A 29 -10.37 15.53 -8.40
N GLN A 30 -11.12 16.00 -7.40
CA GLN A 30 -10.74 15.83 -6.01
C GLN A 30 -10.85 14.33 -5.73
N TYR A 31 -9.79 13.62 -6.05
CA TYR A 31 -9.57 12.26 -5.59
C TYR A 31 -9.48 12.39 -4.07
N ASN A 32 -10.51 11.91 -3.38
CA ASN A 32 -10.47 11.77 -1.94
C ASN A 32 -9.44 10.68 -1.65
N GLU A 33 -8.16 11.06 -1.56
CA GLU A 33 -7.16 10.23 -0.91
C GLU A 33 -7.67 10.02 0.52
N VAL A 34 -8.14 8.81 0.81
CA VAL A 34 -8.11 8.32 2.19
C VAL A 34 -6.66 8.51 2.61
N PRO A 35 -6.34 9.31 3.64
CA PRO A 35 -4.96 9.49 4.04
C PRO A 35 -4.45 8.10 4.39
N ILE A 36 -3.62 7.53 3.50
CA ILE A 36 -2.91 6.32 3.82
C ILE A 36 -1.98 6.76 4.93
N SER A 37 -2.26 6.31 6.16
CA SER A 37 -1.32 6.47 7.28
C SER A 37 0.08 6.19 6.75
N GLU A 38 1.05 7.06 7.05
CA GLU A 38 2.41 6.97 6.52
C GLU A 38 2.88 5.51 6.48
N GLN A 39 3.19 5.02 5.29
CA GLN A 39 3.65 3.64 5.11
C GLN A 39 5.07 3.56 5.63
N ILE A 40 5.24 3.04 6.85
CA ILE A 40 6.53 2.92 7.50
C ILE A 40 7.04 1.49 7.30
N LEU A 41 8.26 1.37 6.79
CA LEU A 41 8.98 0.11 6.76
C LEU A 41 9.39 -0.28 8.18
N VAL A 42 8.89 -1.42 8.67
CA VAL A 42 9.19 -1.95 10.00
C VAL A 42 9.97 -3.26 9.88
N PHE A 43 10.89 -3.46 10.80
CA PHE A 43 11.69 -4.67 10.89
C PHE A 43 11.01 -5.72 11.78
N ASP A 44 10.67 -6.88 11.21
CA ASP A 44 9.86 -7.89 11.90
C ASP A 44 10.68 -8.84 12.79
N ASN A 45 11.86 -9.29 12.35
CA ASN A 45 12.59 -10.33 13.07
C ASN A 45 14.11 -10.31 12.82
N ASN A 46 14.88 -10.48 13.90
CA ASN A 46 16.31 -10.69 13.85
C ASN A 46 16.66 -12.07 13.28
N ASN A 47 17.78 -12.15 12.56
CA ASN A 47 18.37 -13.39 12.04
C ASN A 47 18.93 -14.28 13.16
N THR A 48 18.05 -14.82 14.00
CA THR A 48 18.40 -15.64 15.16
C THR A 48 18.21 -17.12 14.85
N ASN A 49 19.19 -17.94 15.23
CA ASN A 49 19.12 -19.39 15.07
C ASN A 49 18.38 -20.06 16.25
N ARG A 50 17.07 -19.82 16.33
CA ARG A 50 16.16 -20.42 17.33
C ARG A 50 14.76 -20.60 16.73
N LEU A 51 13.91 -21.41 17.36
CA LEU A 51 12.51 -21.50 16.92
C LEU A 51 11.85 -20.12 16.90
N PRO A 52 10.98 -19.83 15.92
CA PRO A 52 10.27 -18.57 15.87
C PRO A 52 9.33 -18.44 17.07
N ASN A 53 9.06 -17.20 17.47
CA ASN A 53 8.20 -16.92 18.61
C ASN A 53 6.80 -17.53 18.42
N ASN A 54 6.24 -18.04 19.52
CA ASN A 54 4.93 -18.68 19.55
C ASN A 54 4.79 -19.86 18.57
N PHE A 55 5.89 -20.52 18.24
CA PHE A 55 5.86 -21.78 17.50
C PHE A 55 5.06 -22.83 18.29
N ARG A 56 4.09 -23.45 17.62
CA ARG A 56 3.21 -24.47 18.19
C ARG A 56 2.72 -25.42 17.09
N LYS A 57 2.49 -26.67 17.44
CA LYS A 57 1.98 -27.73 16.58
C LYS A 57 0.61 -28.18 17.05
N SER A 58 -0.18 -28.77 16.16
CA SER A 58 -1.45 -29.39 16.52
C SER A 58 -1.31 -30.61 17.43
N SER A 59 -0.09 -31.14 17.56
CA SER A 59 0.25 -32.22 18.49
C SER A 59 0.75 -31.73 19.86
N ASP A 60 0.88 -30.42 20.06
CA ASP A 60 1.32 -29.88 21.35
C ASP A 60 0.18 -29.94 22.38
N PRO A 61 0.48 -30.06 23.68
CA PRO A 61 -0.54 -30.06 24.73
C PRO A 61 -1.37 -28.77 24.73
N VAL A 62 -2.69 -28.91 24.80
CA VAL A 62 -3.64 -27.80 24.93
C VAL A 62 -4.23 -27.83 26.33
N ASP A 63 -4.24 -26.68 27.01
CA ASP A 63 -4.99 -26.55 28.26
C ASP A 63 -6.49 -26.76 27.98
N ASN A 64 -7.03 -27.84 28.55
CA ASN A 64 -8.42 -28.24 28.37
C ASN A 64 -9.28 -27.99 29.62
N SER A 65 -8.95 -26.94 30.37
CA SER A 65 -9.73 -26.48 31.53
C SER A 65 -11.22 -26.21 31.23
N THR A 66 -11.59 -26.05 29.95
CA THR A 66 -12.95 -25.78 29.47
C THR A 66 -13.67 -26.99 28.84
N ASN A 67 -13.10 -28.22 28.93
CA ASN A 67 -13.69 -29.45 28.39
C ASN A 67 -14.00 -29.41 26.88
N LEU A 68 -13.11 -28.83 26.08
CA LEU A 68 -13.12 -28.90 24.62
C LEU A 68 -12.91 -30.34 24.14
N ASN A 69 -13.57 -30.69 23.05
CA ASN A 69 -13.30 -31.93 22.32
C ASN A 69 -12.09 -31.73 21.41
N LEU A 70 -10.98 -32.42 21.72
CA LEU A 70 -9.72 -32.34 20.98
C LEU A 70 -9.53 -33.53 20.01
N SER A 71 -10.57 -34.33 19.78
CA SER A 71 -10.50 -35.49 18.86
C SER A 71 -10.07 -35.03 17.46
N GLY A 72 -9.03 -35.66 16.91
CA GLY A 72 -8.53 -35.32 15.58
C GLY A 72 -7.50 -34.19 15.53
N LEU A 73 -7.27 -33.45 16.63
CA LEU A 73 -6.37 -32.29 16.63
C LEU A 73 -4.91 -32.70 16.34
N LYS A 74 -4.44 -33.79 16.95
CA LYS A 74 -3.07 -34.29 16.77
C LYS A 74 -2.83 -34.77 15.33
N GLU A 75 -3.87 -35.21 14.64
CA GLU A 75 -3.83 -35.79 13.29
C GLU A 75 -3.78 -34.75 12.16
N LEU A 76 -4.00 -33.46 12.46
CA LEU A 76 -4.01 -32.41 11.44
C LEU A 76 -2.64 -32.15 10.79
N ASN A 77 -1.54 -32.55 11.43
CA ASN A 77 -0.17 -32.34 10.94
C ASN A 77 0.14 -30.87 10.57
N ILE A 78 -0.32 -29.92 11.39
CA ILE A 78 -0.09 -28.48 11.17
C ILE A 78 0.74 -27.86 12.29
N SER A 79 1.43 -26.77 11.95
CA SER A 79 2.17 -25.91 12.87
C SER A 79 1.90 -24.43 12.58
N GLY A 80 2.09 -23.56 13.56
CA GLY A 80 1.99 -22.12 13.41
C GLY A 80 3.00 -21.38 14.27
N SER A 81 3.39 -20.17 13.86
CA SER A 81 4.32 -19.30 14.58
C SER A 81 4.10 -17.83 14.19
N GLN A 82 4.88 -16.91 14.77
CA GLN A 82 4.99 -15.53 14.28
C GLN A 82 5.85 -15.45 13.00
N GLN A 83 5.89 -14.28 12.36
CA GLN A 83 6.79 -14.01 11.23
C GLN A 83 8.23 -14.35 11.60
N PHE A 84 8.91 -15.06 10.70
CA PHE A 84 10.23 -15.60 10.94
C PHE A 84 11.24 -15.17 9.87
N SER A 85 12.51 -15.16 10.28
CA SER A 85 13.63 -14.91 9.37
C SER A 85 14.06 -16.20 8.67
N LYS A 86 14.90 -16.09 7.64
CA LYS A 86 15.49 -17.26 6.96
C LYS A 86 16.18 -18.23 7.92
N PHE A 87 16.81 -17.72 8.97
CA PHE A 87 17.59 -18.51 9.94
C PHE A 87 16.70 -19.38 10.84
N ASN A 88 15.40 -19.09 10.91
CA ASN A 88 14.46 -19.89 11.68
C ASN A 88 13.89 -21.08 10.89
N LEU A 89 13.99 -21.06 9.55
CA LEU A 89 13.34 -22.04 8.66
C LEU A 89 14.06 -23.39 8.62
N GLU A 90 15.36 -23.39 8.84
CA GLU A 90 16.21 -24.59 8.78
C GLU A 90 16.25 -25.39 10.10
N LEU A 91 15.40 -25.02 11.07
CA LEU A 91 15.34 -25.58 12.42
C LEU A 91 14.24 -26.62 12.62
#